data_AF-M2NGT1-F1
#
_entry.id   AF-M2NGT1-F1
#
_cell.length_a   1.000
_cell.length_b   1.000
_cell.length_c   1.000
_cell.angle_alpha   90.00
_cell.angle_beta   90.00
_cell.angle_gamma   90.00
#
_symmetry.space_group_name_H-M   'P 1'
#
loop_
_entity.id
_entity.type
_entity.pdbx_description
1 polymer ?
#
loop_
_entity_poly.entity_id
_entity_poly.type
_entity_poly.pdbx_seq_one_letter_code
_entity_poly.pdbx_strand_id
1 'polypeptide(L)'
;MRSSLTTLAYALLANAVNGQLDIGSLLSGLGPAPADDPRWTDFHPPGTGDVRSPCPGLNALANHGFIHHDGKNMTLPHLIEGLAAGMNMGADFTVAISGAGLLSSPDPFAGAFDLNDLDMHNFPIEHDASLSRQDAYFGNDYSFYNDNWQQVLNFYDGKTTTDVPTASRAKYARVNDSMTINPTFTYGTREAIFSYGETALYIQSMSDPASGMAQIDYVRSLFEQEKLPFELGWRPSAAPITLQSLGNMVFELFLANPQNVPEGLTITANSYKDAFEAVAGGSNILANLTDGLSTSVGL
;
A
#
# COMPACT_ATOMS: atom_id res chain seq x y z
N MET A 1 8.64 29.40 -35.36
CA MET A 1 8.32 29.45 -33.92
C MET A 1 7.85 28.09 -33.41
N ARG A 2 8.69 27.06 -33.57
CA ARG A 2 8.50 25.70 -33.03
C ARG A 2 9.89 25.07 -32.87
N SER A 3 10.69 25.54 -31.92
CA SER A 3 11.99 24.92 -31.64
C SER A 3 12.54 25.23 -30.24
N SER A 4 11.71 25.63 -29.28
CA SER A 4 12.17 26.03 -27.94
C SER A 4 11.46 25.32 -26.78
N LEU A 5 10.66 24.28 -27.05
CA LEU A 5 9.93 23.52 -26.01
C LEU A 5 10.44 22.09 -25.83
N THR A 6 11.38 21.63 -26.66
CA THR A 6 11.96 20.27 -26.58
C THR A 6 13.30 20.23 -25.83
N THR A 7 13.81 21.36 -25.34
CA THR A 7 15.12 21.44 -24.68
C THR A 7 15.05 21.49 -23.15
N LEU A 8 13.87 21.69 -22.55
CA LEU A 8 13.70 21.65 -21.09
C LEU A 8 13.27 20.28 -20.56
N ALA A 9 12.61 19.44 -21.36
CA ALA A 9 12.15 18.12 -20.94
C ALA A 9 13.24 17.02 -20.98
N TYR A 10 14.37 17.28 -21.64
CA TYR A 10 15.49 16.33 -21.73
C TYR A 10 16.63 16.62 -20.74
N ALA A 11 16.55 17.73 -19.99
CA ALA A 11 17.58 18.10 -19.00
C ALA A 11 17.38 17.40 -17.64
N LEU A 12 16.26 16.70 -17.43
CA LEU A 12 15.97 15.94 -16.20
C LEU A 12 16.27 14.43 -16.31
N LEU A 13 16.71 13.94 -17.48
CA LEU A 13 17.00 12.51 -17.70
C LEU A 13 18.50 12.21 -17.95
N ALA A 14 19.39 13.13 -17.62
CA ALA A 14 20.83 13.00 -17.92
C ALA A 14 21.76 13.08 -16.70
N ASN A 15 21.28 12.79 -15.49
CA ASN A 15 22.12 12.65 -14.28
C ASN A 15 22.24 11.20 -13.77
N ALA A 16 21.81 10.21 -14.56
CA ALA A 16 21.93 8.79 -14.22
C ALA A 16 23.27 8.19 -14.66
N VAL A 17 24.39 8.88 -14.42
CA VAL A 17 25.74 8.28 -14.43
C VAL A 17 26.60 9.09 -13.46
N ASN A 18 26.76 8.59 -12.22
CA ASN A 18 27.54 9.16 -11.10
C ASN A 18 26.92 10.27 -10.22
N GLY A 19 25.63 10.57 -10.30
CA GLY A 19 24.95 11.43 -9.32
C GLY A 19 24.43 10.63 -8.13
N GLN A 20 25.00 10.79 -6.95
CA GLN A 20 24.39 10.30 -5.71
C GLN A 20 23.00 10.95 -5.57
N LEU A 21 21.94 10.14 -5.39
CA LEU A 21 20.59 10.64 -5.14
C LEU A 21 20.63 11.66 -3.98
N ASP A 22 20.18 12.89 -4.22
CA ASP A 22 20.03 13.89 -3.16
C ASP A 22 18.78 13.56 -2.34
N ILE A 23 18.97 12.65 -1.38
CA ILE A 23 17.92 12.16 -0.47
C ILE A 23 17.26 13.32 0.28
N GLY A 24 18.03 14.33 0.70
CA GLY A 24 17.50 15.47 1.44
C GLY A 24 16.52 16.28 0.59
N SER A 25 16.91 16.58 -0.65
CA SER A 25 16.03 17.25 -1.61
C SER A 25 14.79 16.43 -1.93
N LEU A 26 14.96 15.13 -2.23
CA LEU A 26 13.86 14.20 -2.53
C LEU A 26 12.82 14.20 -1.41
N LEU A 27 13.24 13.99 -0.17
CA LEU A 27 12.34 13.93 0.99
C LEU A 27 11.66 15.27 1.30
N SER A 28 12.35 16.39 1.09
CA SER A 28 11.81 17.73 1.36
C SER A 28 10.72 18.17 0.38
N GLY A 29 10.68 17.58 -0.81
CA GLY A 29 9.73 17.90 -1.88
C GLY A 29 8.46 17.05 -1.90
N LEU A 30 8.35 16.06 -1.00
CA LEU A 30 7.23 15.13 -1.01
C LEU A 30 5.92 15.77 -0.54
N GLY A 31 4.85 15.41 -1.22
CA GLY A 31 3.49 15.82 -0.91
C GLY A 31 2.53 15.42 -2.04
N PRO A 32 1.23 15.64 -1.84
CA PRO A 32 0.25 15.33 -2.86
C PRO A 32 0.43 16.21 -4.10
N ALA A 33 0.12 15.66 -5.26
CA ALA A 33 0.10 16.42 -6.49
C ALA A 33 -0.92 17.59 -6.39
N PRO A 34 -0.68 18.70 -7.10
CA PRO A 34 -1.62 19.82 -7.15
C PRO A 34 -3.03 19.39 -7.55
N ALA A 35 -4.07 20.07 -7.04
CA ALA A 35 -5.46 19.69 -7.30
C ALA A 35 -5.87 19.78 -8.79
N ASP A 36 -5.10 20.48 -9.62
CA ASP A 36 -5.27 20.61 -11.07
C ASP A 36 -4.40 19.63 -11.88
N ASP A 37 -3.69 18.70 -11.22
CA ASP A 37 -2.94 17.64 -11.89
C ASP A 37 -3.90 16.76 -12.72
N PRO A 38 -3.68 16.57 -14.03
CA PRO A 38 -4.60 15.82 -14.88
C PRO A 38 -4.74 14.34 -14.47
N ARG A 39 -3.72 13.77 -13.80
CA ARG A 39 -3.72 12.36 -13.36
C ARG A 39 -4.86 12.03 -12.40
N TRP A 40 -5.42 13.02 -11.69
CA TRP A 40 -6.60 12.82 -10.85
C TRP A 40 -7.82 12.31 -11.63
N THR A 41 -7.97 12.75 -12.88
CA THR A 41 -9.11 12.40 -13.73
C THR A 41 -8.74 11.51 -14.92
N ASP A 42 -7.45 11.35 -15.20
CA ASP A 42 -6.90 10.52 -16.30
C ASP A 42 -6.79 9.05 -15.89
N PHE A 43 -7.92 8.47 -15.48
CA PHE A 43 -8.00 7.06 -15.10
C PHE A 43 -8.06 6.17 -16.34
N HIS A 44 -7.16 5.18 -16.37
CA HIS A 44 -7.20 4.09 -17.34
C HIS A 44 -7.12 2.74 -16.60
N PRO A 45 -8.01 1.77 -16.88
CA PRO A 45 -7.84 0.41 -16.37
C PRO A 45 -6.62 -0.26 -17.04
N PRO A 46 -6.02 -1.30 -16.43
CA PRO A 46 -4.88 -2.00 -17.01
C PRO A 46 -5.23 -2.59 -18.39
N GLY A 47 -4.33 -2.40 -19.35
CA GLY A 47 -4.42 -2.94 -20.71
C GLY A 47 -3.73 -4.28 -20.89
N THR A 48 -3.62 -4.72 -22.15
CA THR A 48 -2.91 -5.96 -22.48
C THR A 48 -1.42 -5.82 -22.23
N GLY A 49 -0.88 -6.65 -21.34
CA GLY A 49 0.56 -6.69 -21.02
C GLY A 49 0.94 -5.86 -19.78
N ASP A 50 0.00 -5.07 -19.25
CA ASP A 50 0.15 -4.40 -17.97
C ASP A 50 -0.06 -5.40 -16.83
N VAL A 51 0.66 -5.20 -15.73
CA VAL A 51 0.59 -6.06 -14.54
C VAL A 51 0.09 -5.28 -13.32
N ARG A 52 -0.53 -5.98 -12.39
CA ARG A 52 -1.09 -5.43 -11.14
C ARG A 52 -0.78 -6.36 -9.98
N SER A 53 -0.91 -5.82 -8.77
CA SER A 53 -0.63 -6.49 -7.50
C SER A 53 -1.92 -6.93 -6.79
N PRO A 54 -1.83 -7.66 -5.65
CA PRO A 54 -2.94 -7.80 -4.72
C PRO A 54 -3.35 -6.48 -4.02
N CYS A 55 -2.51 -5.44 -4.09
CA CYS A 55 -2.73 -4.16 -3.40
C CYS A 55 -3.57 -3.17 -4.24
N PRO A 56 -4.81 -2.84 -3.81
CA PRO A 56 -5.66 -1.91 -4.55
C PRO A 56 -5.09 -0.49 -4.60
N GLY A 57 -4.29 -0.08 -3.60
CA GLY A 57 -3.65 1.23 -3.56
C GLY A 57 -2.61 1.43 -4.66
N LEU A 58 -1.66 0.50 -4.78
CA LEU A 58 -0.66 0.54 -5.86
C LEU A 58 -1.31 0.41 -7.23
N ASN A 59 -2.32 -0.44 -7.35
CA ASN A 59 -3.05 -0.61 -8.61
C ASN A 59 -3.78 0.67 -9.02
N ALA A 60 -4.40 1.38 -8.07
CA ALA A 60 -5.02 2.67 -8.33
C ALA A 60 -3.99 3.73 -8.76
N LEU A 61 -2.84 3.79 -8.10
CA LEU A 61 -1.77 4.71 -8.49
C LEU A 61 -1.25 4.43 -9.90
N ALA A 62 -1.13 3.15 -10.30
CA ALA A 62 -0.75 2.77 -11.66
C ALA A 62 -1.85 3.12 -12.67
N ASN A 63 -3.11 2.85 -12.35
CA ASN A 63 -4.27 3.17 -13.20
C ASN A 63 -4.42 4.67 -13.48
N HIS A 64 -3.95 5.52 -12.56
CA HIS A 64 -3.91 6.97 -12.70
C HIS A 64 -2.56 7.53 -13.21
N GLY A 65 -1.55 6.68 -13.44
CA GLY A 65 -0.23 7.11 -13.92
C GLY A 65 0.60 7.91 -12.90
N PHE A 66 0.32 7.76 -11.59
CA PHE A 66 1.19 8.28 -10.53
C PHE A 66 2.46 7.43 -10.37
N ILE A 67 2.35 6.12 -10.64
CA ILE A 67 3.46 5.20 -10.85
C ILE A 67 3.38 4.63 -12.28
N HIS A 68 4.30 3.74 -12.69
CA HIS A 68 4.30 3.25 -14.07
C HIS A 68 2.98 2.52 -14.36
N HIS A 69 2.27 2.96 -15.41
CA HIS A 69 0.95 2.43 -15.73
C HIS A 69 0.97 0.96 -16.11
N ASP A 70 2.06 0.50 -16.73
CA ASP A 70 2.26 -0.91 -17.08
C ASP A 70 2.52 -1.80 -15.86
N GLY A 71 2.71 -1.21 -14.68
CA GLY A 71 2.96 -1.93 -13.44
C GLY A 71 4.38 -2.48 -13.33
N LYS A 72 5.33 -2.06 -14.17
CA LYS A 72 6.67 -2.65 -14.24
C LYS A 72 7.77 -1.70 -13.77
N ASN A 73 8.92 -2.25 -13.44
CA ASN A 73 10.14 -1.51 -13.12
C ASN A 73 9.92 -0.46 -12.01
N MET A 74 9.31 -0.88 -10.90
CA MET A 74 9.04 -0.03 -9.73
C MET A 74 10.31 0.17 -8.91
N THR A 75 11.08 1.20 -9.25
CA THR A 75 12.25 1.63 -8.46
C THR A 75 11.82 2.39 -7.21
N LEU A 76 12.66 2.38 -6.18
CA LEU A 76 12.38 3.09 -4.92
C LEU A 76 12.16 4.61 -5.10
N PRO A 77 12.99 5.37 -5.85
CA PRO A 77 12.74 6.79 -6.08
C PRO A 77 11.40 7.06 -6.78
N HIS A 78 11.06 6.22 -7.76
CA HIS A 78 9.79 6.33 -8.50
C HIS A 78 8.58 6.08 -7.60
N LEU A 79 8.66 5.08 -6.71
CA LEU A 79 7.61 4.82 -5.74
C LEU A 79 7.47 5.95 -4.73
N ILE A 80 8.59 6.49 -4.21
CA ILE A 80 8.57 7.63 -3.26
C ILE A 80 7.83 8.82 -3.85
N GLU A 81 8.14 9.21 -5.08
CA GLU A 81 7.49 10.34 -5.74
C GLU A 81 6.03 10.03 -6.06
N GLY A 82 5.73 8.86 -6.63
CA GLY A 82 4.39 8.49 -7.07
C GLY A 82 3.40 8.30 -5.93
N LEU A 83 3.81 7.62 -4.85
CA LEU A 83 2.94 7.37 -3.70
C LEU A 83 2.72 8.64 -2.87
N ALA A 84 3.72 9.51 -2.74
CA ALA A 84 3.54 10.84 -2.16
C ALA A 84 2.58 11.69 -3.01
N ALA A 85 2.78 11.73 -4.33
CA ALA A 85 1.95 12.52 -5.23
C ALA A 85 0.48 12.06 -5.24
N GLY A 86 0.22 10.75 -5.31
CA GLY A 86 -1.13 10.23 -5.52
C GLY A 86 -1.95 10.05 -4.23
N MET A 87 -1.32 9.68 -3.11
CA MET A 87 -2.04 9.38 -1.84
C MET A 87 -1.40 10.05 -0.61
N ASN A 88 -0.35 10.85 -0.79
CA ASN A 88 0.45 11.44 0.30
C ASN A 88 0.98 10.39 1.28
N MET A 89 1.47 9.26 0.76
CA MET A 89 2.17 8.28 1.59
C MET A 89 3.52 8.83 2.03
N GLY A 90 3.87 8.61 3.29
CA GLY A 90 5.16 8.95 3.86
C GLY A 90 6.30 8.16 3.20
N ALA A 91 7.47 8.78 3.16
CA ALA A 91 8.67 8.14 2.65
C ALA A 91 9.08 6.91 3.48
N ASP A 92 8.82 6.92 4.79
CA ASP A 92 9.07 5.78 5.68
C ASP A 92 8.28 4.54 5.26
N PHE A 93 6.97 4.67 5.10
CA PHE A 93 6.13 3.60 4.58
C PHE A 93 6.56 3.18 3.18
N THR A 94 6.83 4.15 2.30
CA THR A 94 7.19 3.85 0.91
C THR A 94 8.51 3.08 0.81
N VAL A 95 9.52 3.44 1.62
CA VAL A 95 10.79 2.70 1.67
C VAL A 95 10.60 1.28 2.20
N ALA A 96 9.77 1.10 3.23
CA ALA A 96 9.46 -0.22 3.77
C ALA A 96 8.75 -1.13 2.73
N ILE A 97 7.71 -0.62 2.07
CA ILE A 97 6.98 -1.40 1.04
C ILE A 97 7.86 -1.66 -0.19
N SER A 98 8.72 -0.72 -0.59
CA SER A 98 9.68 -0.94 -1.68
C SER A 98 10.70 -2.02 -1.33
N GLY A 99 11.24 -2.02 -0.11
CA GLY A 99 12.17 -3.07 0.34
C GLY A 99 11.52 -4.46 0.30
N ALA A 100 10.26 -4.56 0.75
CA ALA A 100 9.49 -5.79 0.63
C ALA A 100 9.19 -6.15 -0.84
N GLY A 101 8.88 -5.18 -1.70
CA GLY A 101 8.70 -5.42 -3.13
C GLY A 101 9.95 -5.97 -3.81
N LEU A 102 11.13 -5.42 -3.51
CA LEU A 102 12.41 -5.94 -3.99
C LEU A 102 12.62 -7.40 -3.55
N LEU A 103 12.29 -7.74 -2.29
CA LEU A 103 12.37 -9.12 -1.82
C LEU A 103 11.39 -10.08 -2.52
N SER A 104 10.29 -9.56 -3.05
CA SER A 104 9.32 -10.36 -3.82
C SER A 104 9.79 -10.58 -5.26
N SER A 105 10.73 -9.77 -5.74
CA SER A 105 11.23 -9.84 -7.11
C SER A 105 12.04 -11.12 -7.35
N PRO A 106 11.96 -11.71 -8.56
CA PRO A 106 12.86 -12.78 -8.98
C PRO A 106 14.35 -12.39 -8.94
N ASP A 107 14.67 -11.09 -9.04
CA ASP A 107 16.02 -10.55 -8.88
C ASP A 107 16.01 -9.34 -7.91
N PRO A 108 16.09 -9.58 -6.58
CA PRO A 108 16.02 -8.52 -5.57
C PRO A 108 17.12 -7.46 -5.68
N PHE A 109 18.21 -7.74 -6.39
CA PHE A 109 19.34 -6.83 -6.57
C PHE A 109 19.23 -5.99 -7.84
N ALA A 110 18.20 -6.19 -8.66
CA ALA A 110 17.94 -5.38 -9.85
C ALA A 110 17.52 -3.93 -9.51
N GLY A 111 17.14 -3.66 -8.26
CA GLY A 111 16.74 -2.32 -7.79
C GLY A 111 15.33 -1.89 -8.21
N ALA A 112 14.55 -2.81 -8.77
CA ALA A 112 13.14 -2.63 -9.12
C ALA A 112 12.39 -3.96 -9.03
N PHE A 113 11.07 -3.89 -8.93
CA PHE A 113 10.16 -5.03 -9.02
C PHE A 113 8.96 -4.69 -9.91
N ASP A 114 8.26 -5.71 -10.41
CA ASP A 114 6.98 -5.54 -11.11
C ASP A 114 5.83 -5.75 -10.12
N LEU A 115 4.69 -5.07 -10.29
CA LEU A 115 3.60 -5.10 -9.30
C LEU A 115 3.07 -6.53 -9.05
N ASN A 116 3.10 -7.41 -10.03
CA ASN A 116 2.69 -8.80 -9.86
C ASN A 116 3.73 -9.65 -9.10
N ASP A 117 4.95 -9.16 -8.87
CA ASP A 117 5.90 -9.83 -7.96
C ASP A 117 5.36 -9.84 -6.52
N LEU A 118 4.51 -8.87 -6.16
CA LEU A 118 3.88 -8.77 -4.83
C LEU A 118 2.82 -9.85 -4.56
N ASP A 119 2.51 -10.71 -5.53
CA ASP A 119 1.60 -11.86 -5.42
C ASP A 119 2.30 -13.13 -4.91
N MET A 120 3.51 -12.99 -4.35
CA MET A 120 4.24 -14.13 -3.82
C MET A 120 3.59 -14.60 -2.51
N HIS A 121 2.88 -15.74 -2.57
CA HIS A 121 2.08 -16.20 -1.45
C HIS A 121 2.88 -16.39 -0.15
N ASN A 122 2.37 -15.84 0.95
CA ASN A 122 2.95 -15.94 2.29
C ASN A 122 4.38 -15.35 2.40
N PHE A 123 4.84 -14.53 1.45
CA PHE A 123 6.13 -13.84 1.53
C PHE A 123 6.25 -12.75 0.45
N PRO A 124 6.72 -11.53 0.76
CA PRO A 124 6.97 -10.96 2.07
C PRO A 124 5.70 -10.42 2.73
N ILE A 125 4.71 -10.02 1.93
CA ILE A 125 3.52 -9.29 2.37
C ILE A 125 2.23 -10.07 2.13
N GLU A 126 2.05 -10.66 0.93
CA GLU A 126 0.83 -11.39 0.58
C GLU A 126 0.51 -12.45 1.64
N HIS A 127 -0.77 -12.52 2.03
CA HIS A 127 -1.26 -13.46 3.02
C HIS A 127 -2.75 -13.79 2.84
N ASP A 128 -3.13 -14.93 3.41
CA ASP A 128 -4.53 -15.37 3.54
C ASP A 128 -5.40 -14.37 4.33
N ALA A 129 -6.73 -14.55 4.27
CA ALA A 129 -7.73 -13.72 4.93
C ALA A 129 -7.74 -12.24 4.46
N SER A 130 -7.34 -12.02 3.20
CA SER A 130 -7.46 -10.74 2.52
C SER A 130 -8.91 -10.22 2.50
N LEU A 131 -9.07 -8.89 2.56
CA LEU A 131 -10.39 -8.22 2.58
C LEU A 131 -11.18 -8.39 1.29
N SER A 132 -10.49 -8.51 0.15
CA SER A 132 -11.11 -8.48 -1.19
C SER A 132 -10.48 -9.44 -2.19
N ARG A 133 -9.54 -10.30 -1.77
CA ARG A 133 -8.88 -11.33 -2.59
C ARG A 133 -9.20 -12.70 -2.00
N GLN A 134 -9.11 -13.77 -2.81
CA GLN A 134 -9.23 -15.14 -2.27
C GLN A 134 -7.92 -15.52 -1.57
N ASP A 135 -7.96 -16.54 -0.72
CA ASP A 135 -6.74 -17.17 -0.22
C ASP A 135 -6.06 -17.94 -1.36
N ALA A 136 -4.72 -18.02 -1.36
CA ALA A 136 -3.94 -18.69 -2.42
C ALA A 136 -4.31 -20.16 -2.61
N TYR A 137 -4.80 -20.82 -1.55
CA TYR A 137 -5.36 -22.17 -1.61
C TYR A 137 -6.42 -22.34 -2.70
N PHE A 138 -7.20 -21.29 -2.99
CA PHE A 138 -8.25 -21.29 -4.01
C PHE A 138 -7.74 -20.87 -5.40
N GLY A 139 -6.46 -20.49 -5.53
CA GLY A 139 -5.73 -20.33 -6.80
C GLY A 139 -5.68 -18.93 -7.40
N ASN A 140 -6.29 -17.92 -6.77
CA ASN A 140 -6.21 -16.52 -7.24
C ASN A 140 -6.28 -15.53 -6.06
N ASP A 141 -5.12 -15.22 -5.51
CA ASP A 141 -4.85 -14.36 -4.35
C ASP A 141 -4.56 -12.90 -4.71
N TYR A 142 -4.53 -12.54 -5.99
CA TYR A 142 -4.28 -11.16 -6.44
C TYR A 142 -5.52 -10.45 -6.99
N SER A 143 -6.43 -11.16 -7.63
CA SER A 143 -7.58 -10.52 -8.31
C SER A 143 -8.65 -10.09 -7.31
N PHE A 144 -9.33 -8.98 -7.60
CA PHE A 144 -10.53 -8.59 -6.84
C PHE A 144 -11.58 -9.71 -6.88
N TYR A 145 -12.01 -10.14 -5.69
CA TYR A 145 -13.00 -11.18 -5.46
C TYR A 145 -14.18 -10.62 -4.68
N ASN A 146 -15.29 -10.46 -5.40
CA ASN A 146 -16.47 -9.76 -4.90
C ASN A 146 -17.07 -10.42 -3.64
N ASP A 147 -17.08 -11.75 -3.51
CA ASP A 147 -17.77 -12.39 -2.38
C ASP A 147 -17.09 -12.07 -1.04
N ASN A 148 -15.76 -12.11 -0.99
CA ASN A 148 -15.00 -11.68 0.20
C ASN A 148 -15.22 -10.19 0.48
N TRP A 149 -15.22 -9.36 -0.57
CA TRP A 149 -15.48 -7.93 -0.42
C TRP A 149 -16.89 -7.62 0.09
N GLN A 150 -17.93 -8.32 -0.38
CA GLN A 150 -19.29 -8.17 0.13
C GLN A 150 -19.41 -8.64 1.58
N GLN A 151 -18.67 -9.70 1.99
CA GLN A 151 -18.61 -10.10 3.39
C GLN A 151 -18.10 -8.95 4.27
N VAL A 152 -17.09 -8.19 3.82
CA VAL A 152 -16.59 -6.99 4.50
C VAL A 152 -17.61 -5.86 4.47
N LEU A 153 -18.15 -5.52 3.29
CA LEU A 153 -19.10 -4.40 3.14
C LEU A 153 -20.39 -4.59 3.93
N ASN A 154 -20.86 -5.81 4.13
CA ASN A 154 -22.07 -6.09 4.91
C ASN A 154 -21.98 -5.62 6.36
N PHE A 155 -20.77 -5.48 6.94
CA PHE A 155 -20.60 -4.88 8.27
C PHE A 155 -20.95 -3.39 8.31
N TYR A 156 -20.99 -2.75 7.15
CA TYR A 156 -21.29 -1.32 6.99
C TYR A 156 -22.70 -1.06 6.45
N ASP A 157 -23.59 -2.05 6.44
CA ASP A 157 -24.98 -1.84 6.00
C ASP A 157 -25.66 -0.70 6.78
N GLY A 158 -26.31 0.20 6.03
CA GLY A 158 -26.91 1.42 6.57
C GLY A 158 -25.93 2.53 7.01
N LYS A 159 -24.62 2.40 6.75
CA LYS A 159 -23.62 3.44 7.04
C LYS A 159 -23.17 4.17 5.79
N THR A 160 -22.71 5.41 5.97
CA THR A 160 -22.07 6.22 4.91
C THR A 160 -20.56 6.31 5.09
N THR A 161 -20.06 6.09 6.31
CA THR A 161 -18.64 6.08 6.65
C THR A 161 -18.24 4.76 7.30
N THR A 162 -16.96 4.43 7.23
CA THR A 162 -16.35 3.39 8.05
C THR A 162 -16.20 3.87 9.50
N ASP A 163 -15.82 2.96 10.41
CA ASP A 163 -15.41 3.26 11.77
C ASP A 163 -14.50 2.14 12.29
N VAL A 164 -13.57 2.48 13.19
CA VAL A 164 -12.55 1.56 13.72
C VAL A 164 -13.15 0.25 14.28
N PRO A 165 -14.19 0.26 15.15
CA PRO A 165 -14.77 -0.99 15.65
C PRO A 165 -15.37 -1.88 14.57
N THR A 166 -16.04 -1.29 13.58
CA THR A 166 -16.66 -2.05 12.48
C THR A 166 -15.60 -2.60 11.52
N ALA A 167 -14.60 -1.81 11.18
CA ALA A 167 -13.46 -2.23 10.37
C ALA A 167 -12.72 -3.42 10.98
N SER A 168 -12.44 -3.34 12.29
CA SER A 168 -11.75 -4.43 13.01
C SER A 168 -12.59 -5.71 13.08
N ARG A 169 -13.93 -5.60 13.24
CA ARG A 169 -14.82 -6.78 13.19
C ARG A 169 -14.91 -7.39 11.80
N ALA A 170 -15.02 -6.57 10.74
CA ALA A 170 -15.09 -7.05 9.37
C ALA A 170 -13.80 -7.78 8.96
N LYS A 171 -12.64 -7.21 9.31
CA LYS A 171 -11.33 -7.85 9.14
C LYS A 171 -11.25 -9.18 9.90
N TYR A 172 -11.67 -9.22 11.16
CA TYR A 172 -11.62 -10.47 11.93
C TYR A 172 -12.58 -11.54 11.38
N ALA A 173 -13.71 -11.12 10.79
CA ALA A 173 -14.61 -12.06 10.12
C ALA A 173 -13.95 -12.75 8.92
N ARG A 174 -13.11 -12.06 8.14
CA ARG A 174 -12.30 -12.68 7.08
C ARG A 174 -11.36 -13.75 7.62
N VAL A 175 -10.70 -13.47 8.74
CA VAL A 175 -9.81 -14.44 9.42
C VAL A 175 -10.59 -15.69 9.83
N ASN A 176 -11.76 -15.52 10.46
CA ASN A 176 -12.61 -16.65 10.87
C ASN A 176 -13.14 -17.48 9.69
N ASP A 177 -13.49 -16.81 8.60
CA ASP A 177 -13.94 -17.46 7.38
C ASP A 177 -12.82 -18.30 6.77
N SER A 178 -11.65 -17.71 6.53
CA SER A 178 -10.47 -18.43 6.02
C SER A 178 -10.05 -19.59 6.93
N MET A 179 -10.04 -19.42 8.26
CA MET A 179 -9.81 -20.54 9.21
C MET A 179 -10.78 -21.71 9.03
N THR A 180 -12.01 -21.43 8.58
CA THR A 180 -13.05 -22.45 8.43
C THR A 180 -12.97 -23.16 7.08
N ILE A 181 -12.61 -22.44 6.01
CA ILE A 181 -12.72 -22.94 4.64
C ILE A 181 -11.38 -23.31 3.99
N ASN A 182 -10.26 -22.77 4.47
CA ASN A 182 -8.93 -22.99 3.92
C ASN A 182 -8.15 -23.99 4.80
N PRO A 183 -7.94 -25.24 4.36
CA PRO A 183 -7.24 -26.26 5.15
C PRO A 183 -5.73 -26.02 5.27
N THR A 184 -5.17 -25.09 4.49
CA THR A 184 -3.76 -24.67 4.54
C THR A 184 -3.59 -23.27 5.13
N PHE A 185 -4.64 -22.74 5.77
CA PHE A 185 -4.67 -21.39 6.30
C PHE A 185 -3.48 -21.11 7.22
N THR A 186 -2.77 -20.02 6.93
CA THR A 186 -1.66 -19.53 7.75
C THR A 186 -2.02 -18.19 8.39
N TYR A 187 -1.90 -18.11 9.72
CA TYR A 187 -2.19 -16.86 10.44
C TYR A 187 -1.39 -16.74 11.73
N GLY A 188 -0.16 -16.26 11.58
CA GLY A 188 0.75 -15.94 12.66
C GLY A 188 0.82 -14.44 12.95
N THR A 189 1.92 -14.04 13.58
CA THR A 189 2.18 -12.66 13.98
C THR A 189 2.22 -11.70 12.79
N ARG A 190 2.85 -12.12 11.69
CA ARG A 190 3.01 -11.30 10.48
C ARG A 190 1.66 -10.99 9.84
N GLU A 191 0.87 -12.03 9.58
CA GLU A 191 -0.46 -11.92 8.95
C GLU A 191 -1.40 -11.10 9.82
N ALA A 192 -1.33 -11.29 11.15
CA ALA A 192 -2.07 -10.48 12.09
C ALA A 192 -1.78 -8.99 11.94
N ILE A 193 -0.49 -8.63 11.92
CA ILE A 193 -0.04 -7.23 11.83
C ILE A 193 -0.35 -6.61 10.46
N PHE A 194 -0.05 -7.31 9.35
CA PHE A 194 -0.33 -6.78 8.01
C PHE A 194 -1.83 -6.63 7.75
N SER A 195 -2.65 -7.61 8.15
CA SER A 195 -4.10 -7.51 7.99
C SER A 195 -4.71 -6.34 8.78
N TYR A 196 -4.18 -5.99 9.95
CA TYR A 196 -4.55 -4.73 10.63
C TYR A 196 -4.01 -3.50 9.91
N GLY A 197 -2.78 -3.55 9.41
CA GLY A 197 -2.14 -2.45 8.69
C GLY A 197 -2.83 -2.08 7.39
N GLU A 198 -3.28 -3.07 6.63
CA GLU A 198 -4.05 -2.88 5.39
C GLU A 198 -5.43 -2.27 5.67
N THR A 199 -6.03 -2.65 6.80
CA THR A 199 -7.26 -2.02 7.29
C THR A 199 -7.01 -0.56 7.65
N ALA A 200 -5.89 -0.25 8.32
CA ALA A 200 -5.49 1.12 8.60
C ALA A 200 -5.18 1.91 7.31
N LEU A 201 -4.54 1.28 6.33
CA LEU A 201 -4.15 1.89 5.05
C LEU A 201 -5.36 2.41 4.28
N TYR A 202 -6.41 1.60 4.08
CA TYR A 202 -7.57 2.10 3.34
C TYR A 202 -8.32 3.19 4.11
N ILE A 203 -8.37 3.12 5.45
CA ILE A 203 -9.02 4.15 6.27
C ILE A 203 -8.29 5.48 6.12
N GLN A 204 -6.95 5.48 6.25
CA GLN A 204 -6.18 6.72 6.20
C GLN A 204 -6.05 7.26 4.77
N SER A 205 -5.79 6.41 3.78
CA SER A 205 -5.64 6.85 2.38
C SER A 205 -6.95 7.41 1.81
N MET A 206 -8.10 6.85 2.18
CA MET A 206 -9.40 7.35 1.75
C MET A 206 -9.95 8.46 2.67
N SER A 207 -9.14 8.99 3.58
CA SER A 207 -9.51 10.04 4.53
C SER A 207 -8.27 10.82 4.98
N ASP A 208 -7.86 10.66 6.24
CA ASP A 208 -6.69 11.28 6.86
C ASP A 208 -6.12 10.38 7.98
N PRO A 209 -4.88 10.65 8.45
CA PRO A 209 -4.21 9.89 9.51
C PRO A 209 -4.91 9.82 10.88
N ALA A 210 -5.87 10.69 11.18
CA ALA A 210 -6.37 10.91 12.54
C ALA A 210 -7.88 10.64 12.73
N SER A 211 -8.70 10.72 11.69
CA SER A 211 -10.17 10.62 11.84
C SER A 211 -10.68 9.22 12.18
N GLY A 212 -9.96 8.16 11.80
CA GLY A 212 -10.37 6.78 12.03
C GLY A 212 -11.64 6.38 11.26
N MET A 213 -12.01 7.14 10.23
CA MET A 213 -13.16 6.88 9.37
C MET A 213 -12.88 7.37 7.95
N ALA A 214 -13.43 6.66 6.96
CA ALA A 214 -13.42 7.06 5.55
C ALA A 214 -14.84 6.95 4.98
N GLN A 215 -15.16 7.74 3.97
CA GLN A 215 -16.43 7.59 3.25
C GLN A 215 -16.45 6.23 2.54
N ILE A 216 -17.54 5.47 2.71
CA ILE A 216 -17.64 4.12 2.15
C ILE A 216 -17.54 4.16 0.63
N ASP A 217 -18.11 5.16 -0.03
CA ASP A 217 -18.01 5.28 -1.50
C ASP A 217 -16.56 5.47 -1.98
N TYR A 218 -15.71 6.13 -1.18
CA TYR A 218 -14.29 6.28 -1.50
C TYR A 218 -13.57 4.93 -1.38
N VAL A 219 -13.83 4.21 -0.29
CA VAL A 219 -13.29 2.87 -0.07
C VAL A 219 -13.77 1.90 -1.17
N ARG A 220 -15.04 1.95 -1.57
CA ARG A 220 -15.57 1.13 -2.68
C ARG A 220 -14.88 1.44 -4.00
N SER A 221 -14.66 2.71 -4.33
CA SER A 221 -13.91 3.08 -5.53
C SER A 221 -12.50 2.47 -5.54
N LEU A 222 -11.80 2.52 -4.39
CA LEU A 222 -10.47 1.95 -4.26
C LEU A 222 -10.47 0.43 -4.47
N PHE A 223 -11.39 -0.30 -3.84
CA PHE A 223 -11.39 -1.77 -3.90
C PHE A 223 -12.04 -2.34 -5.17
N GLU A 224 -13.18 -1.80 -5.59
CA GLU A 224 -14.00 -2.36 -6.67
C GLU A 224 -13.51 -1.92 -8.06
N GLN A 225 -12.87 -0.75 -8.14
CA GLN A 225 -12.43 -0.15 -9.40
C GLN A 225 -10.93 0.13 -9.45
N GLU A 226 -10.22 0.02 -8.31
CA GLU A 226 -8.81 0.41 -8.19
C GLU A 226 -8.62 1.81 -8.75
N LYS A 227 -9.44 2.74 -8.24
CA LYS A 227 -9.56 4.11 -8.73
C LYS A 227 -9.58 5.10 -7.57
N LEU A 228 -8.80 6.18 -7.71
CA LEU A 228 -8.82 7.30 -6.79
C LEU A 228 -10.14 8.07 -6.97
N PRO A 229 -10.98 8.23 -5.92
CA PRO A 229 -12.34 8.74 -6.03
C PRO A 229 -12.45 10.27 -6.16
N PHE A 230 -11.61 10.88 -7.00
CA PHE A 230 -11.49 12.34 -7.10
C PHE A 230 -12.80 13.00 -7.55
N GLU A 231 -13.55 12.36 -8.43
CA GLU A 231 -14.87 12.79 -8.91
C GLU A 231 -15.96 12.73 -7.82
N LEU A 232 -15.75 11.91 -6.79
CA LEU A 232 -16.64 11.82 -5.62
C LEU A 232 -16.28 12.87 -4.55
N GLY A 233 -15.30 13.73 -4.83
CA GLY A 233 -14.83 14.79 -3.94
C GLY A 233 -13.67 14.38 -3.02
N TRP A 234 -13.18 13.14 -3.11
CA TRP A 234 -11.99 12.73 -2.35
C TRP A 234 -10.76 13.52 -2.80
N ARG A 235 -9.89 13.85 -1.84
CA ARG A 235 -8.57 14.43 -2.06
C ARG A 235 -7.58 13.66 -1.19
N PRO A 236 -6.31 13.54 -1.62
CA PRO A 236 -5.28 12.97 -0.76
C PRO A 236 -5.21 13.73 0.56
N SER A 237 -4.88 13.03 1.64
CA SER A 237 -4.73 13.62 2.96
C SER A 237 -3.74 14.80 2.91
N ALA A 238 -4.04 15.88 3.63
CA ALA A 238 -3.12 17.01 3.78
C ALA A 238 -1.89 16.66 4.64
N ALA A 239 -2.03 15.70 5.56
CA ALA A 239 -0.94 15.16 6.36
C ALA A 239 -0.44 13.83 5.77
N PRO A 240 0.89 13.58 5.76
CA PRO A 240 1.42 12.35 5.21
C PRO A 240 0.99 11.12 6.03
N ILE A 241 0.74 10.02 5.34
CA ILE A 241 0.39 8.72 5.94
C ILE A 241 1.68 7.94 6.16
N THR A 242 2.15 7.87 7.40
CA THR A 242 3.46 7.34 7.79
C THR A 242 3.35 5.97 8.47
N LEU A 243 4.46 5.26 8.68
CA LEU A 243 4.45 4.03 9.49
C LEU A 243 3.97 4.30 10.92
N GLN A 244 4.27 5.48 11.46
CA GLN A 244 3.77 5.87 12.78
C GLN A 244 2.25 6.07 12.79
N SER A 245 1.68 6.75 11.79
CA SER A 245 0.23 6.97 11.76
C SER A 245 -0.52 5.66 11.54
N LEU A 246 -0.01 4.80 10.65
CA LEU A 246 -0.55 3.46 10.41
C LEU A 246 -0.45 2.59 11.66
N GLY A 247 0.71 2.61 12.33
CA GLY A 247 0.94 1.91 13.58
C GLY A 247 -0.03 2.30 14.70
N ASN A 248 -0.31 3.60 14.85
CA ASN A 248 -1.31 4.07 15.81
C ASN A 248 -2.72 3.50 15.50
N MET A 249 -3.12 3.52 14.23
CA MET A 249 -4.42 2.97 13.80
C MET A 249 -4.49 1.45 13.93
N VAL A 250 -3.40 0.74 13.66
CA VAL A 250 -3.27 -0.71 13.93
C VAL A 250 -3.55 -1.00 15.40
N PHE A 251 -2.97 -0.21 16.30
CA PHE A 251 -3.20 -0.35 17.73
C PHE A 251 -4.66 -0.07 18.11
N GLU A 252 -5.28 0.97 17.55
CA GLU A 252 -6.71 1.27 17.78
C GLU A 252 -7.64 0.15 17.26
N LEU A 253 -7.40 -0.36 16.06
CA LEU A 253 -8.15 -1.48 15.49
C LEU A 253 -8.05 -2.73 16.36
N PHE A 254 -6.84 -3.04 16.83
CA PHE A 254 -6.61 -4.17 17.74
C PHE A 254 -7.35 -3.99 19.07
N LEU A 255 -7.33 -2.80 19.67
CA LEU A 255 -8.07 -2.52 20.90
C LEU A 255 -9.59 -2.60 20.71
N ALA A 256 -10.10 -2.20 19.55
CA ALA A 256 -11.53 -2.19 19.26
C ALA A 256 -12.12 -3.60 19.04
N ASN A 257 -11.29 -4.56 18.65
CA ASN A 257 -11.66 -5.97 18.59
C ASN A 257 -10.39 -6.84 18.78
N PRO A 258 -10.06 -7.22 20.02
CA PRO A 258 -8.89 -8.04 20.30
C PRO A 258 -9.09 -9.43 19.70
N GLN A 259 -8.50 -9.68 18.53
CA GLN A 259 -8.46 -11.01 17.95
C GLN A 259 -7.57 -11.94 18.78
N ASN A 260 -7.86 -13.25 18.76
CA ASN A 260 -6.92 -14.25 19.26
C ASN A 260 -5.67 -14.24 18.37
N VAL A 261 -4.59 -13.65 18.89
CA VAL A 261 -3.28 -13.64 18.25
C VAL A 261 -2.40 -14.75 18.83
N PRO A 262 -1.30 -15.16 18.14
CA PRO A 262 -0.36 -16.13 18.68
C PRO A 262 0.13 -15.76 20.09
N GLU A 263 0.35 -16.78 20.92
CA GLU A 263 0.80 -16.61 22.30
C GLU A 263 2.10 -15.80 22.37
N GLY A 264 2.14 -14.78 23.23
CA GLY A 264 3.28 -13.88 23.38
C GLY A 264 3.31 -12.68 22.42
N LEU A 265 2.39 -12.57 21.46
CA LEU A 265 2.29 -11.38 20.63
C LEU A 265 1.66 -10.21 21.40
N THR A 266 2.39 -9.10 21.49
CA THR A 266 1.87 -7.81 21.94
C THR A 266 1.82 -6.86 20.75
N ILE A 267 0.62 -6.43 20.37
CA ILE A 267 0.45 -5.41 19.33
C ILE A 267 0.55 -4.03 19.98
N THR A 268 1.47 -3.22 19.47
CA THR A 268 1.73 -1.83 19.86
C THR A 268 1.76 -0.95 18.61
N ALA A 269 1.84 0.37 18.79
CA ALA A 269 1.98 1.29 17.67
C ALA A 269 3.22 1.02 16.79
N ASN A 270 4.29 0.44 17.33
CA ASN A 270 5.49 0.13 16.56
C ASN A 270 5.42 -1.22 15.83
N SER A 271 4.47 -2.10 16.20
CA SER A 271 4.43 -3.47 15.66
C SER A 271 4.33 -3.52 14.14
N TYR A 272 3.69 -2.53 13.50
CA TYR A 272 3.59 -2.46 12.05
C TYR A 272 4.93 -2.13 11.38
N LYS A 273 5.69 -1.17 11.94
CA LYS A 273 7.05 -0.84 11.53
C LYS A 273 7.98 -2.05 11.71
N ASP A 274 7.92 -2.65 12.89
CA ASP A 274 8.76 -3.79 13.26
C ASP A 274 8.50 -5.01 12.35
N ALA A 275 7.25 -5.22 11.91
CA ALA A 275 6.90 -6.28 10.97
C ALA A 275 7.56 -6.07 9.59
N PHE A 276 7.56 -4.85 9.06
CA PHE A 276 8.27 -4.57 7.81
C PHE A 276 9.78 -4.75 7.94
N GLU A 277 10.39 -4.26 9.02
CA GLU A 277 11.82 -4.47 9.27
C GLU A 277 12.15 -5.96 9.38
N ALA A 278 11.33 -6.74 10.08
CA ALA A 278 11.52 -8.18 10.24
C ALA A 278 11.41 -8.92 8.90
N VAL A 279 10.41 -8.58 8.08
CA VAL A 279 10.21 -9.14 6.74
C VAL A 279 11.38 -8.81 5.81
N ALA A 280 11.95 -7.62 5.96
CA ALA A 280 13.15 -7.22 5.23
C ALA A 280 14.42 -7.97 5.66
N GLY A 281 14.36 -8.84 6.67
CA GLY A 281 15.52 -9.51 7.25
C GLY A 281 16.29 -8.68 8.28
N GLY A 282 15.65 -7.63 8.80
CA GLY A 282 16.19 -6.68 9.78
C GLY A 282 16.68 -5.38 9.15
N SER A 283 16.83 -4.35 9.97
CA SER A 283 17.20 -2.98 9.55
C SER A 283 18.47 -2.90 8.71
N ASN A 284 19.50 -3.72 9.00
CA ASN A 284 20.72 -3.74 8.20
C ASN A 284 20.51 -4.26 6.77
N ILE A 285 19.66 -5.29 6.60
CA ILE A 285 19.37 -5.83 5.27
C ILE A 285 18.49 -4.84 4.51
N LEU A 286 17.48 -4.26 5.18
CA LEU A 286 16.65 -3.22 4.59
C LEU A 286 17.48 -2.00 4.16
N ALA A 287 18.44 -1.56 4.97
CA ALA A 287 19.34 -0.47 4.62
C ALA A 287 20.18 -0.81 3.38
N ASN A 288 20.70 -2.04 3.28
CA ASN A 288 21.46 -2.45 2.09
C ASN A 288 20.58 -2.53 0.84
N LEU A 289 19.35 -3.04 0.95
CA LEU A 289 18.41 -3.14 -0.17
C LEU A 289 17.92 -1.78 -0.67
N THR A 290 17.94 -0.77 0.21
CA THR A 290 17.40 0.58 -0.07
C THR A 290 18.49 1.64 -0.18
N ASP A 291 19.75 1.23 -0.38
CA ASP A 291 20.92 2.10 -0.46
C ASP A 291 21.04 3.11 0.71
N GLY A 292 20.66 2.68 1.92
CA GLY A 292 20.69 3.46 3.16
C GLY A 292 19.51 4.42 3.36
N LEU A 293 18.55 4.44 2.43
CA LEU A 293 17.39 5.31 2.53
C LEU A 293 16.50 4.94 3.72
N SER A 294 16.39 3.64 4.06
CA SER A 294 15.66 3.19 5.26
C SER A 294 16.15 3.89 6.53
N THR A 295 17.46 3.95 6.74
CA THR A 295 18.06 4.61 7.90
C THR A 295 17.73 6.10 7.93
N SER A 296 17.67 6.74 6.76
CA SER A 296 17.36 8.17 6.64
C SER A 296 15.90 8.51 6.99
N VAL A 297 15.00 7.53 6.87
CA VAL A 297 13.57 7.66 7.22
C VAL A 297 13.22 6.99 8.56
N GLY A 298 14.23 6.54 9.33
CA GLY A 298 14.05 5.99 10.68
C GLY A 298 13.75 4.49 10.75
N LEU A 299 14.08 3.72 9.69
CA LEU A 299 13.98 2.26 9.57
C LEU A 299 15.35 1.56 9.67
#